data_AF-D3SPY3-F1
#
_entry.id   AF-D3SPY3-F1
#
_cell.length_a   1.000
_cell.length_b   1.000
_cell.length_c   1.000
_cell.angle_alpha   90.00
_cell.angle_beta   90.00
_cell.angle_gamma   90.00
#
_symmetry.space_group_name_H-M   'P 1'
#
loop_
_entity.id
_entity.type
_entity.pdbx_description
1 polymer ?
#
loop_
_entity_poly.entity_id
_entity_poly.type
_entity_poly.pdbx_seq_one_letter_code
_entity_poly.pdbx_strand_id
1 'polypeptide(L)'
;MKYPYAEFIRYIEWRDRYLKECEELPPFQDRFLRALECMYVGGVKQRTEDPEVKHWADWAALKTYRHFNGFPHLSDKELMFVFYVLGKLLIPLLLHEKGVKSESFKALSLQDQEKAVEDVLDTIWEQNIIRLLQILPQMDLNSTTK
;
A
#
# COMPACT_ATOMS: atom_id res chain seq x y z
N MET A 1 25.56 -11.68 -8.43
CA MET A 1 25.30 -10.55 -7.52
C MET A 1 23.90 -10.04 -7.77
N LYS A 2 22.99 -10.09 -6.79
CA LYS A 2 21.68 -9.43 -6.89
C LYS A 2 21.92 -7.92 -6.82
N TYR A 3 21.55 -7.17 -7.85
CA TYR A 3 21.77 -5.72 -7.89
C TYR A 3 21.04 -5.05 -6.72
N PRO A 4 21.73 -4.22 -5.90
CA PRO A 4 21.10 -3.45 -4.83
C PRO A 4 20.07 -2.41 -5.34
N TYR A 5 19.97 -2.23 -6.68
CA TYR A 5 19.06 -1.30 -7.34
C TYR A 5 17.82 -1.95 -7.98
N ALA A 6 17.65 -3.28 -7.91
CA ALA A 6 16.51 -3.94 -8.55
C ALA A 6 15.15 -3.48 -7.97
N GLU A 7 15.09 -3.26 -6.66
CA GLU A 7 13.90 -2.72 -6.00
C GLU A 7 13.63 -1.27 -6.40
N PHE A 8 14.67 -0.47 -6.64
CA PHE A 8 14.56 0.90 -7.13
C PHE A 8 13.92 0.94 -8.53
N ILE A 9 14.35 0.05 -9.44
CA ILE A 9 13.75 -0.09 -10.78
C ILE A 9 12.25 -0.41 -10.66
N ARG A 10 11.87 -1.34 -9.77
CA ARG A 10 10.47 -1.70 -9.52
C ARG A 10 9.64 -0.50 -9.04
N TYR A 11 10.17 0.32 -8.12
CA TYR A 11 9.45 1.51 -7.65
C TYR A 11 9.29 2.57 -8.73
N ILE A 12 10.26 2.73 -9.63
CA ILE A 12 10.13 3.61 -10.81
C ILE A 12 9.00 3.12 -11.74
N GLU A 13 8.96 1.83 -12.05
CA GLU A 13 7.88 1.27 -12.89
C GLU A 13 6.50 1.41 -12.24
N TRP A 14 6.42 1.32 -10.91
CA TRP A 14 5.19 1.55 -10.17
C TRP A 14 4.80 3.01 -10.11
N ARG A 15 5.77 3.92 -10.02
CA ARG A 15 5.53 5.37 -10.12
C ARG A 15 4.86 5.71 -11.45
N ASP A 16 5.41 5.23 -12.56
CA ASP A 16 4.90 5.56 -13.89
C ASP A 16 3.48 5.01 -14.12
N ARG A 17 3.15 3.89 -13.48
CA ARG A 17 1.79 3.35 -13.45
C ARG A 17 0.87 4.15 -12.53
N TYR A 18 1.32 4.45 -11.31
CA TYR A 18 0.60 5.28 -10.34
C TYR A 18 0.17 6.61 -10.95
N LEU A 19 1.08 7.31 -11.65
CA LEU A 19 0.78 8.60 -12.26
C LEU A 19 -0.33 8.53 -13.31
N LYS A 20 -0.57 7.36 -13.92
CA LYS A 20 -1.68 7.14 -14.87
C LYS A 20 -2.93 6.62 -14.17
N GLU A 21 -2.77 5.64 -13.29
CA GLU A 21 -3.88 4.91 -12.67
C GLU A 21 -4.58 5.72 -11.57
N CYS A 22 -3.90 6.70 -10.96
CA CYS A 22 -4.44 7.52 -9.88
C CYS A 22 -4.77 8.97 -10.30
N GLU A 23 -4.55 9.34 -11.56
CA GLU A 23 -4.82 10.71 -12.07
C GLU A 23 -6.31 11.06 -12.03
N GLU A 24 -7.18 10.08 -12.28
CA GLU A 24 -8.64 10.25 -12.35
C GLU A 24 -9.35 10.07 -11.01
N LEU A 25 -8.60 9.94 -9.91
CA LEU A 25 -9.24 9.75 -8.60
C LEU A 25 -10.02 11.00 -8.17
N PRO A 26 -11.18 10.82 -7.50
CA PRO A 26 -11.97 11.93 -6.99
C PRO A 26 -11.12 12.85 -6.10
N PRO A 27 -11.39 14.17 -6.12
CA PRO A 27 -10.72 15.11 -5.25
C PRO A 27 -11.27 15.00 -3.83
N PHE A 28 -10.95 13.93 -3.10
CA PHE A 28 -11.35 13.80 -1.69
C PHE A 28 -10.76 14.94 -0.86
N GLN A 29 -11.48 15.47 0.12
CA GLN A 29 -10.91 16.51 0.99
C GLN A 29 -9.94 15.93 2.02
N ASP A 30 -10.13 14.67 2.40
CA ASP A 30 -9.30 13.98 3.38
C ASP A 30 -8.09 13.30 2.73
N ARG A 31 -6.91 13.61 3.24
CA ARG A 31 -5.62 13.09 2.78
C ARG A 31 -5.52 11.56 2.91
N PHE A 32 -6.00 10.99 4.01
CA PHE A 32 -5.96 9.55 4.24
C PHE A 32 -6.89 8.83 3.27
N LEU A 33 -8.10 9.34 3.02
CA LEU A 33 -9.03 8.75 2.06
C LEU A 33 -8.47 8.75 0.63
N ARG A 34 -7.75 9.80 0.21
CA ARG A 34 -7.04 9.79 -1.09
C ARG A 34 -5.99 8.68 -1.16
N ALA A 35 -5.21 8.54 -0.10
CA ALA A 35 -4.18 7.51 -0.03
C ALA A 35 -4.78 6.10 -0.04
N LEU A 36 -5.87 5.89 0.70
CA LEU A 36 -6.62 4.64 0.75
C LEU A 36 -7.15 4.23 -0.63
N GLU A 37 -7.71 5.16 -1.40
CA GLU A 37 -8.14 4.87 -2.78
C GLU A 37 -6.97 4.47 -3.69
N CYS A 38 -5.82 5.13 -3.55
CA CYS A 38 -4.60 4.73 -4.26
C CYS A 38 -4.13 3.33 -3.88
N MET A 39 -4.29 2.94 -2.61
CA MET A 39 -3.99 1.58 -2.15
C MET A 39 -4.89 0.54 -2.84
N TYR A 40 -6.18 0.81 -3.00
CA TYR A 40 -7.07 -0.09 -3.74
C TYR A 40 -6.67 -0.22 -5.21
N VAL A 41 -6.35 0.90 -5.86
CA VAL A 41 -5.88 0.90 -7.25
C VAL A 41 -4.58 0.08 -7.37
N GLY A 42 -3.62 0.31 -6.48
CA GLY A 42 -2.37 -0.45 -6.42
C GLY A 42 -2.62 -1.95 -6.21
N GLY A 43 -3.56 -2.29 -5.33
CA GLY A 43 -4.01 -3.63 -5.01
C GLY A 43 -4.85 -4.34 -6.07
N VAL A 44 -5.09 -3.71 -7.22
CA VAL A 44 -6.08 -4.09 -8.24
C VAL A 44 -7.49 -3.94 -7.68
N LYS A 45 -8.14 -2.82 -8.00
CA LYS A 45 -9.41 -2.37 -7.42
C LYS A 45 -10.48 -3.47 -7.34
N GLN A 46 -10.59 -4.31 -8.36
CA GLN A 46 -11.54 -5.43 -8.42
C GLN A 46 -11.34 -6.45 -7.29
N ARG A 47 -10.10 -6.64 -6.81
CA ARG A 47 -9.81 -7.55 -5.69
C ARG A 47 -10.28 -6.96 -4.36
N THR A 48 -10.20 -5.64 -4.22
CA THR A 48 -10.62 -4.89 -3.03
C THR A 48 -12.12 -4.57 -3.01
N GLU A 49 -12.88 -4.97 -4.03
CA GLU A 49 -14.35 -4.95 -4.02
C GLU A 49 -14.93 -6.09 -3.19
N ASP A 50 -14.15 -7.16 -2.95
CA ASP A 50 -14.53 -8.23 -2.04
C ASP A 50 -14.54 -7.72 -0.58
N PRO A 51 -15.64 -7.88 0.17
CA PRO A 51 -15.77 -7.32 1.52
C PRO A 51 -14.70 -7.79 2.51
N GLU A 52 -14.25 -9.04 2.40
CA GLU A 52 -13.24 -9.61 3.31
C GLU A 52 -11.86 -9.03 3.01
N VAL A 53 -11.52 -8.95 1.72
CA VAL A 53 -10.27 -8.33 1.29
C VAL A 53 -10.26 -6.85 1.65
N LYS A 54 -11.38 -6.16 1.44
CA LYS A 54 -11.56 -4.77 1.78
C LYS A 54 -11.38 -4.52 3.27
N HIS A 55 -11.99 -5.35 4.12
CA HIS A 55 -11.85 -5.24 5.57
C HIS A 55 -10.38 -5.23 5.99
N TRP A 56 -9.60 -6.21 5.52
CA TRP A 56 -8.18 -6.31 5.87
C TRP A 56 -7.32 -5.24 5.21
N ALA A 57 -7.65 -4.83 3.99
CA ALA A 57 -6.99 -3.70 3.33
C ALA A 57 -7.19 -2.40 4.13
N ASP A 58 -8.42 -2.11 4.57
CA ASP A 58 -8.76 -0.91 5.34
C ASP A 58 -8.10 -0.93 6.72
N TRP A 59 -8.11 -2.08 7.38
CA TRP A 59 -7.43 -2.30 8.64
C TRP A 59 -5.91 -2.04 8.52
N ALA A 60 -5.27 -2.61 7.50
CA ALA A 60 -3.83 -2.44 7.28
C ALA A 60 -3.45 -1.02 6.85
N ALA A 61 -4.31 -0.36 6.07
CA ALA A 61 -4.15 1.05 5.70
C ALA A 61 -4.16 1.95 6.93
N LEU A 62 -5.15 1.76 7.82
CA LEU A 62 -5.27 2.54 9.05
C LEU A 62 -4.10 2.27 10.01
N LYS A 63 -3.71 0.99 10.18
CA LYS A 63 -2.55 0.60 10.98
C LYS A 63 -1.27 1.24 10.46
N THR A 64 -1.02 1.20 9.16
CA THR A 64 0.15 1.85 8.53
C THR A 64 0.12 3.35 8.75
N TYR A 65 -1.03 4.00 8.50
CA TYR A 65 -1.16 5.45 8.68
C TYR A 65 -0.84 5.86 10.12
N ARG A 66 -1.31 5.11 11.12
CA ARG A 66 -1.01 5.37 12.54
C ARG A 66 0.44 5.07 12.91
N HIS A 67 1.00 3.95 12.43
CA HIS A 67 2.37 3.54 12.72
C HIS A 67 3.38 4.63 12.33
N PHE A 68 3.18 5.25 11.15
CA PHE A 68 4.04 6.33 10.66
C PHE A 68 3.52 7.74 11.02
N ASN A 69 2.68 7.85 12.05
CA ASN A 69 2.12 9.11 12.57
C ASN A 69 1.50 10.02 11.49
N GLY A 70 0.82 9.42 10.52
CA GLY A 70 0.14 10.12 9.43
C GLY A 70 1.08 10.67 8.36
N PHE A 71 2.36 10.28 8.34
CA PHE A 71 3.35 10.73 7.36
C PHE A 71 3.39 12.26 7.19
N PRO A 72 3.66 13.02 8.28
CA PRO A 72 3.49 14.47 8.28
C PRO A 72 4.42 15.21 7.30
N HIS A 73 5.53 14.56 6.91
CA HIS A 73 6.53 15.14 6.02
C HIS A 73 6.31 14.84 4.54
N LEU A 74 5.38 13.96 4.20
CA LEU A 74 5.09 13.64 2.80
C LEU A 74 4.12 14.63 2.20
N SER A 75 4.24 14.92 0.90
CA SER A 75 3.19 15.55 0.11
C SER A 75 1.98 14.60 -0.07
N ASP A 76 0.84 15.11 -0.52
CA ASP A 76 -0.34 14.27 -0.79
C ASP A 76 -0.03 13.21 -1.86
N LYS A 77 0.68 13.61 -2.92
CA LYS A 77 1.10 12.70 -4.01
C LYS A 77 2.08 11.63 -3.52
N GLU A 78 2.99 12.02 -2.65
CA GLU A 78 3.96 11.12 -2.03
C GLU A 78 3.28 10.09 -1.14
N LEU A 79 2.35 10.53 -0.29
CA LEU A 79 1.56 9.65 0.54
C LEU A 79 0.69 8.70 -0.29
N MET A 80 0.00 9.23 -1.30
CA MET A 80 -0.79 8.44 -2.25
C MET A 80 0.05 7.36 -2.91
N PHE A 81 1.28 7.69 -3.32
CA PHE A 81 2.19 6.72 -3.91
C PHE A 81 2.67 5.66 -2.91
N VAL A 82 2.98 6.03 -1.67
CA VAL A 82 3.31 5.06 -0.60
C VAL A 82 2.18 4.05 -0.41
N PHE A 83 0.92 4.52 -0.39
CA PHE A 83 -0.24 3.65 -0.23
C PHE A 83 -0.54 2.83 -1.47
N TYR A 84 -0.30 3.36 -2.68
CA TYR A 84 -0.34 2.60 -3.92
C TYR A 84 0.63 1.41 -3.87
N VAL A 85 1.86 1.64 -3.44
CA VAL A 85 2.89 0.60 -3.27
C VAL A 85 2.49 -0.40 -2.18
N LEU A 86 1.94 0.07 -1.06
CA LEU A 86 1.39 -0.80 -0.02
C LEU A 86 0.33 -1.74 -0.61
N GLY A 87 -0.59 -1.24 -1.43
CA GLY A 87 -1.61 -2.04 -2.11
C GLY A 87 -1.00 -3.10 -3.04
N LYS A 88 -0.02 -2.72 -3.87
CA LYS A 88 0.69 -3.64 -4.78
C LYS A 88 1.34 -4.82 -4.05
N LEU A 89 1.81 -4.60 -2.83
CA LEU A 89 2.50 -5.60 -2.02
C LEU A 89 1.53 -6.41 -1.16
N LEU A 90 0.65 -5.72 -0.42
CA LEU A 90 -0.18 -6.33 0.61
C LEU A 90 -1.30 -7.20 0.02
N ILE A 91 -2.05 -6.69 -0.96
CA ILE A 91 -3.26 -7.38 -1.43
C ILE A 91 -2.96 -8.79 -1.99
N PRO A 92 -1.90 -8.99 -2.80
CA PRO A 92 -1.50 -10.34 -3.19
C PRO A 92 -1.15 -11.25 -1.99
N LEU A 93 -0.47 -10.73 -0.96
CA LEU A 93 -0.07 -11.53 0.21
C LEU A 93 -1.28 -11.91 1.07
N LEU A 94 -2.25 -11.00 1.24
CA LEU A 94 -3.51 -11.31 1.92
C LEU A 94 -4.26 -12.44 1.22
N LEU A 95 -4.29 -12.43 -0.11
CA LEU A 95 -5.02 -13.42 -0.90
C LEU A 95 -4.29 -14.76 -1.00
N HIS A 96 -2.98 -14.75 -1.25
CA HIS A 96 -2.23 -15.96 -1.59
C HIS A 96 -1.54 -16.60 -0.39
N GLU A 97 -0.93 -15.80 0.50
CA GLU A 97 -0.17 -16.34 1.63
C GLU A 97 -1.04 -16.53 2.86
N LYS A 98 -1.81 -15.50 3.23
CA LYS A 98 -2.70 -15.58 4.40
C LYS A 98 -4.04 -16.23 4.07
N GLY A 99 -4.47 -16.14 2.81
CA GLY A 99 -5.74 -16.68 2.39
C GLY A 99 -6.87 -16.13 3.25
N VAL A 100 -6.98 -14.80 3.36
CA VAL A 100 -7.97 -14.14 4.26
C VAL A 100 -9.43 -14.53 3.95
N LYS A 101 -9.66 -15.05 2.73
CA LYS A 101 -10.95 -15.57 2.28
C LYS A 101 -11.20 -17.04 2.66
N SER A 102 -10.19 -17.75 3.14
CA SER A 102 -10.29 -19.17 3.47
C SER A 102 -11.06 -19.40 4.76
N GLU A 103 -11.84 -20.48 4.80
CA GLU A 103 -12.53 -20.91 6.03
C GLU A 103 -11.54 -21.16 7.17
N SER A 104 -10.33 -21.65 6.87
CA SER A 104 -9.27 -21.83 7.87
C SER A 104 -8.85 -20.51 8.52
N PHE A 105 -8.73 -19.42 7.75
CA PHE A 105 -8.39 -18.11 8.30
C PHE A 105 -9.55 -17.56 9.12
N LYS A 106 -10.78 -17.68 8.62
CA LYS A 106 -11.99 -17.20 9.29
C LYS A 106 -12.29 -17.94 10.60
N ALA A 107 -11.85 -19.19 10.72
CA ALA A 107 -11.98 -19.99 11.93
C ALA A 107 -11.04 -19.53 13.07
N LEU A 108 -10.04 -18.70 12.79
CA LEU A 108 -9.16 -18.12 13.81
C LEU A 108 -9.90 -17.10 14.68
N SER A 109 -9.41 -16.88 15.90
CA SER A 109 -9.87 -15.75 16.70
C SER A 109 -9.55 -14.42 16.01
N LEU A 110 -10.32 -13.37 16.26
CA LEU A 110 -10.05 -12.05 15.67
C LEU A 110 -8.62 -11.58 15.97
N GLN A 111 -8.13 -11.82 17.18
CA GLN A 111 -6.77 -11.46 17.59
C GLN A 111 -5.71 -12.20 16.76
N ASP A 112 -5.93 -13.48 16.47
CA ASP A 112 -5.00 -14.27 15.65
C ASP A 112 -5.06 -13.86 14.18
N GLN A 113 -6.25 -13.47 13.68
CA GLN A 113 -6.41 -12.91 12.33
C GLN A 113 -5.66 -11.58 12.19
N GLU A 114 -5.84 -10.67 13.14
CA GLU A 114 -5.13 -9.39 13.18
C GLU A 114 -3.63 -9.59 13.23
N LYS A 115 -3.15 -10.46 14.12
CA LYS A 115 -1.72 -10.78 14.23
C LYS A 115 -1.16 -11.36 12.93
N ALA A 116 -1.88 -12.26 12.27
CA ALA A 116 -1.44 -12.85 11.01
C ALA A 116 -1.29 -11.81 9.90
N VAL A 117 -2.15 -10.79 9.87
CA VAL A 117 -2.07 -9.67 8.93
C VAL A 117 -0.98 -8.67 9.34
N GLU A 118 -0.83 -8.41 10.64
CA GLU A 118 0.22 -7.55 11.20
C GLU A 118 1.63 -8.06 10.86
N ASP A 119 1.88 -9.37 10.97
CA ASP A 119 3.18 -9.97 10.62
C ASP A 119 3.59 -9.70 9.16
N VAL A 120 2.62 -9.69 8.24
CA VAL A 120 2.84 -9.34 6.82
C VAL A 120 3.13 -7.86 6.69
N LEU A 121 2.39 -7.05 7.43
CA LEU A 121 2.49 -5.61 7.39
C LEU A 121 3.84 -5.13 7.93
N ASP A 122 4.31 -5.69 9.03
CA ASP A 122 5.64 -5.45 9.60
C ASP A 122 6.75 -5.78 8.58
N THR A 123 6.62 -6.92 7.90
CA THR A 123 7.55 -7.31 6.84
C THR A 123 7.54 -6.30 5.69
N ILE A 124 6.36 -5.84 5.26
CA ILE A 124 6.24 -4.81 4.22
C ILE A 124 6.85 -3.48 4.69
N TRP A 125 6.62 -3.08 5.94
CA TRP A 125 7.17 -1.86 6.50
C TRP A 125 8.69 -1.86 6.47
N GLU A 126 9.30 -2.89 7.04
CA GLU A 126 10.75 -3.02 7.16
C GLU A 126 11.45 -3.17 5.81
N GLN A 127 10.89 -4.00 4.92
CA GLN A 127 11.56 -4.36 3.68
C GLN A 127 11.24 -3.43 2.52
N ASN A 128 10.09 -2.76 2.53
CA ASN A 128 9.61 -1.98 1.38
C ASN A 128 9.31 -0.53 1.73
N ILE A 129 8.45 -0.25 2.71
CA ILE A 129 7.99 1.12 2.98
C ILE A 129 9.13 2.00 3.47
N ILE A 130 9.94 1.55 4.42
CA ILE A 130 11.08 2.34 4.92
C ILE A 130 12.05 2.67 3.79
N ARG A 131 12.34 1.71 2.90
CA ARG A 131 13.23 1.94 1.74
C ARG A 131 12.60 2.90 0.73
N LEU A 132 11.30 2.75 0.47
CA LEU A 132 10.55 3.63 -0.40
C LEU A 132 10.61 5.08 0.10
N LEU A 133 10.42 5.29 1.41
CA LEU A 133 10.51 6.62 2.03
C LEU A 133 11.89 7.26 1.86
N GLN A 134 12.97 6.47 1.89
CA GLN A 134 14.34 6.97 1.70
C GLN A 134 14.60 7.46 0.27
N ILE A 135 13.96 6.85 -0.73
CA ILE A 135 14.17 7.19 -2.14
C ILE A 135 13.11 8.15 -2.68
N LEU A 136 11.98 8.31 -1.99
CA LEU A 136 10.82 9.12 -2.42
C LEU A 136 11.20 10.51 -2.95
N PRO A 137 12.08 11.29 -2.28
CA PRO A 137 12.46 12.62 -2.74
C PRO A 137 13.16 12.62 -4.13
N GLN A 138 13.75 11.49 -4.52
CA GLN A 138 14.44 11.32 -5.81
C GLN A 138 13.49 10.81 -6.90
N MET A 139 12.26 10.43 -6.55
CA MET A 139 11.30 9.84 -7.49
C MET A 139 10.54 10.87 -8.33
N ASP A 140 10.66 12.16 -7.97
CA ASP A 140 10.13 13.29 -8.73
C ASP A 140 8.61 13.24 -8.97
N LEU A 141 7.86 12.71 -7.99
CA LEU A 141 6.39 12.62 -8.02
C LEU A 141 5.68 13.98 -8.13
N ASN A 142 6.38 15.04 -7.75
CA ASN A 142 5.86 16.40 -7.76
C ASN A 142 6.30 17.19 -9.00
N SER A 143 7.16 16.66 -9.90
CA SER A 143 7.41 17.37 -11.15
C SER A 143 6.16 17.36 -12.00
N THR A 144 5.66 18.56 -12.27
CA THR A 144 4.83 18.81 -13.42
C THR A 144 5.71 18.65 -14.65
N THR A 145 5.57 17.55 -15.38
CA THR A 145 5.92 17.56 -16.80
C THR A 145 5.15 18.72 -17.44
N LYS A 146 5.88 19.77 -17.78
CA LYS A 146 5.41 20.84 -18.65
C LYS A 146 5.23 20.33 -20.07
#